data_AF-A0A6P0KZ88-F1
#
_entry.id   AF-A0A6P0KZ88-F1
#
_cell.length_a   1.000
_cell.length_b   1.000
_cell.length_c   1.000
_cell.angle_alpha   90.00
_cell.angle_beta   90.00
_cell.angle_gamma   90.00
#
_symmetry.space_group_name_H-M   'P 1'
#
loop_
_entity.id
_entity.type
_entity.pdbx_description
1 polymer ?
#
loop_
_entity_poly.entity_id
_entity_poly.type
_entity_poly.pdbx_seq_one_letter_code
_entity_poly.pdbx_strand_id
1 'polypeptide(L)'
;MVISVVYRGCGIPVAWKIVGATEKGSWQPYWHQLLNQVKQGIPDDWFVIVTTDRGLYAKWFYQGIVANGWHPLMRINAQGYYQPSQVLGDQPPSKLPLSGLITEVGQHWSGRVRCFRSNCVDCTLLARWDHGYADPWLMLTDLSPQQAQIYWYSMRSWIECLFKDIKRGGFGWHHTKMTDPKRAERQW
;
A
#
# COMPACT_ATOMS: atom_id res chain seq x y z
N MET A 1 12.05 -3.93 -6.33
CA MET A 1 10.84 -4.10 -5.48
C MET A 1 11.28 -4.74 -4.18
N VAL A 2 10.70 -4.35 -3.06
CA VAL A 2 11.05 -4.86 -1.73
C VAL A 2 9.79 -4.97 -0.87
N ILE A 3 9.72 -6.02 -0.06
CA ILE A 3 8.83 -6.14 1.10
C ILE A 3 9.70 -6.06 2.36
N SER A 4 9.29 -5.20 3.29
CA SER A 4 9.94 -5.05 4.58
C SER A 4 8.94 -5.29 5.71
N VAL A 5 9.41 -5.94 6.77
CA VAL A 5 8.71 -5.98 8.05
C VAL A 5 9.14 -4.78 8.88
N VAL A 6 8.19 -4.04 9.44
CA VAL A 6 8.48 -2.89 10.28
C VAL A 6 8.70 -3.34 11.73
N TYR A 7 9.80 -2.93 12.33
CA TYR A 7 10.15 -3.28 13.70
C TYR A 7 10.90 -2.12 14.37
N ARG A 8 10.39 -1.66 15.52
CA ARG A 8 11.02 -0.62 16.38
C ARG A 8 11.58 0.60 15.62
N GLY A 9 10.82 1.18 14.70
CA GLY A 9 11.25 2.38 13.97
C GLY A 9 12.00 2.12 12.66
N CYS A 10 12.22 0.85 12.27
CA CYS A 10 12.98 0.51 11.07
C CYS A 10 12.23 -0.50 10.19
N GLY A 11 12.44 -0.42 8.88
CA GLY A 11 12.04 -1.48 7.94
C GLY A 11 13.16 -2.50 7.77
N ILE A 12 12.90 -3.76 8.11
CA ILE A 12 13.81 -4.87 7.86
C ILE A 12 13.40 -5.52 6.53
N PRO A 13 14.23 -5.53 5.49
CA PRO A 13 13.88 -6.20 4.24
C PRO A 13 13.82 -7.71 4.44
N VAL A 14 12.76 -8.33 3.94
CA VAL A 14 12.55 -9.80 4.05
C VAL A 14 12.39 -10.48 2.70
N ALA A 15 12.02 -9.73 1.66
CA ALA A 15 11.97 -10.23 0.28
C ALA A 15 12.16 -9.07 -0.69
N TRP A 16 12.87 -9.30 -1.79
CA TRP A 16 13.12 -8.28 -2.81
C TRP A 16 13.35 -8.90 -4.18
N LYS A 17 13.17 -8.06 -5.20
CA LYS A 17 13.40 -8.40 -6.60
C LYS A 17 14.05 -7.22 -7.30
N ILE A 18 15.16 -7.47 -7.99
CA ILE A 18 15.83 -6.47 -8.83
C ILE A 18 15.50 -6.75 -10.30
N VAL A 19 15.10 -5.71 -11.01
CA VAL A 19 14.76 -5.74 -12.44
C VAL A 19 15.51 -4.62 -13.15
N GLY A 20 15.76 -4.75 -14.45
CA GLY A 20 16.36 -3.69 -15.25
C GLY A 20 15.48 -2.43 -15.23
N ALA A 21 16.08 -1.26 -15.08
CA ALA A 21 15.35 0.00 -14.87
C ALA A 21 14.41 0.42 -16.03
N THR A 22 14.64 -0.12 -17.22
CA THR A 22 13.91 0.23 -18.45
C THR A 22 13.33 -0.97 -19.18
N GLU A 23 13.39 -2.16 -18.57
CA GLU A 23 12.84 -3.36 -19.19
C GLU A 23 11.30 -3.31 -19.17
N LYS A 24 10.69 -3.50 -20.33
CA LYS A 24 9.23 -3.64 -20.44
C LYS A 24 8.82 -4.94 -19.75
N GLY A 25 7.84 -4.87 -18.86
CA GLY A 25 7.32 -6.05 -18.19
C GLY A 25 6.16 -5.73 -17.26
N SER A 26 5.47 -6.80 -16.83
CA SER A 26 4.47 -6.70 -15.78
C SER A 26 5.12 -6.90 -14.43
N TRP A 27 4.76 -6.03 -13.47
CA TRP A 27 5.27 -6.08 -12.11
C TRP A 27 4.48 -7.08 -11.26
N GLN A 28 3.29 -7.48 -11.74
CA GLN A 28 2.35 -8.35 -11.04
C GLN A 28 2.94 -9.72 -10.66
N PRO A 29 3.59 -10.48 -11.56
CA PRO A 29 4.15 -11.79 -11.21
C PRO A 29 5.19 -11.70 -10.09
N TYR A 30 6.04 -10.68 -10.14
CA TYR A 30 7.08 -10.46 -9.12
C TYR A 30 6.47 -10.16 -7.76
N TRP A 31 5.44 -9.32 -7.70
CA TRP A 31 4.78 -9.01 -6.43
C TRP A 31 4.05 -10.22 -5.84
N HIS A 32 3.37 -11.04 -6.64
CA HIS A 32 2.78 -12.28 -6.15
C HIS A 32 3.85 -13.27 -5.63
N GLN A 33 4.96 -13.41 -6.35
CA GLN A 33 6.06 -14.25 -5.89
C GLN A 33 6.61 -13.78 -4.54
N LEU A 34 6.84 -12.47 -4.38
CA LEU A 34 7.33 -11.89 -3.13
C LEU A 34 6.34 -12.09 -1.97
N LEU A 35 5.04 -11.86 -2.20
CA LEU A 35 4.01 -12.12 -1.18
C LEU A 35 3.99 -13.59 -0.74
N ASN A 36 4.07 -14.52 -1.70
CA ASN A 36 4.08 -15.96 -1.42
C ASN A 36 5.33 -16.38 -0.64
N GLN A 37 6.50 -15.84 -1.00
CA GLN A 37 7.75 -16.09 -0.27
C GLN A 37 7.65 -15.64 1.19
N VAL A 38 7.12 -14.43 1.43
CA VAL A 38 6.94 -13.92 2.80
C VAL A 38 5.90 -14.75 3.56
N LYS A 39 4.83 -15.18 2.90
CA LYS A 39 3.76 -15.97 3.53
C LYS A 39 4.26 -17.27 4.14
N GLN A 40 5.25 -17.92 3.53
CA GLN A 40 5.85 -19.14 4.08
C GLN A 40 6.51 -18.96 5.45
N GLY A 41 6.93 -17.73 5.79
CA GLY A 41 7.56 -17.39 7.07
C GLY A 41 6.63 -16.74 8.10
N ILE A 42 5.37 -16.50 7.77
CA ILE A 42 4.42 -15.82 8.66
C ILE A 42 3.34 -16.80 9.14
N PRO A 43 3.18 -17.01 10.45
CA PRO A 43 2.11 -17.86 11.00
C PRO A 43 0.71 -17.43 10.53
N ASP A 44 -0.18 -18.41 10.36
CA ASP A 44 -1.54 -18.18 9.84
C ASP A 44 -2.46 -17.42 10.79
N ASP A 45 -2.15 -17.43 12.10
CA ASP A 45 -2.90 -16.75 13.14
C ASP A 45 -2.52 -15.28 13.32
N TRP A 46 -1.49 -14.81 12.61
CA TRP A 46 -1.02 -13.42 12.72
C TRP A 46 -1.95 -12.44 12.01
N PHE A 47 -2.22 -11.33 12.68
CA PHE A 47 -2.88 -10.18 12.06
C PHE A 47 -1.87 -9.35 11.27
N VAL A 48 -1.85 -9.52 9.96
CA VAL A 48 -0.87 -8.88 9.07
C VAL A 48 -1.50 -7.71 8.32
N ILE A 49 -0.94 -6.52 8.49
CA ILE A 49 -1.29 -5.33 7.69
C ILE A 49 -0.21 -5.09 6.65
N VAL A 50 -0.59 -4.98 5.39
CA VAL A 50 0.32 -4.66 4.28
C VAL A 50 0.12 -3.22 3.84
N THR A 51 1.07 -2.35 4.15
CA THR A 51 1.04 -0.93 3.76
C THR A 51 1.69 -0.69 2.40
N THR A 52 1.10 0.17 1.57
CA THR A 52 1.64 0.50 0.23
C THR A 52 1.56 2.00 -0.06
N ASP A 53 2.44 2.50 -0.93
CA ASP A 53 2.44 3.90 -1.34
C ASP A 53 1.41 4.21 -2.45
N ARG A 54 1.36 5.50 -2.86
CA ARG A 54 0.51 6.02 -3.95
C ARG A 54 0.85 5.47 -5.34
N GLY A 55 1.83 4.60 -5.49
CA GLY A 55 2.15 3.92 -6.75
C GLY A 55 1.66 2.47 -6.80
N LEU A 56 1.26 1.89 -5.67
CA LEU A 56 1.07 0.45 -5.51
C LEU A 56 -0.30 0.10 -4.91
N TYR A 57 -1.37 0.48 -5.62
CA TYR A 57 -2.76 0.22 -5.22
C TYR A 57 -3.60 -0.53 -6.27
N ALA A 58 -2.95 -1.29 -7.14
CA ALA A 58 -3.66 -2.05 -8.18
C ALA A 58 -4.59 -3.12 -7.58
N LYS A 59 -5.77 -3.32 -8.19
CA LYS A 59 -6.77 -4.31 -7.75
C LYS A 59 -6.20 -5.72 -7.56
N TRP A 60 -5.39 -6.19 -8.51
CA TRP A 60 -4.80 -7.53 -8.42
C TRP A 60 -3.88 -7.67 -7.20
N PHE A 61 -3.21 -6.58 -6.78
CA PHE A 61 -2.33 -6.59 -5.62
C PHE A 61 -3.14 -6.58 -4.32
N TYR A 62 -4.19 -5.76 -4.29
CA TYR A 62 -5.16 -5.75 -3.19
C TYR A 62 -5.73 -7.16 -2.96
N GLN A 63 -6.20 -7.80 -4.04
CA GLN A 63 -6.74 -9.16 -3.98
C GLN A 63 -5.67 -10.19 -3.61
N GLY A 64 -4.44 -10.03 -4.10
CA GLY A 64 -3.32 -10.91 -3.73
C GLY A 64 -2.97 -10.86 -2.25
N ILE A 65 -3.06 -9.69 -1.61
CA ILE A 65 -2.86 -9.55 -0.16
C ILE A 65 -3.99 -10.23 0.60
N VAL A 66 -5.25 -9.95 0.23
CA VAL A 66 -6.43 -10.55 0.88
C VAL A 66 -6.43 -12.07 0.72
N ALA A 67 -6.02 -12.60 -0.42
CA ALA A 67 -5.94 -14.04 -0.67
C ALA A 67 -4.95 -14.78 0.25
N ASN A 68 -3.97 -14.07 0.82
CA ASN A 68 -3.04 -14.61 1.81
C ASN A 68 -3.57 -14.56 3.25
N GLY A 69 -4.82 -14.10 3.45
CA GLY A 69 -5.39 -13.84 4.77
C GLY A 69 -4.85 -12.57 5.43
N TRP A 70 -4.29 -11.65 4.64
CA TRP A 70 -3.69 -10.40 5.12
C TRP A 70 -4.56 -9.19 4.76
N HIS A 71 -4.31 -8.07 5.44
CA HIS A 71 -5.14 -6.87 5.32
C HIS A 71 -4.39 -5.75 4.57
N PRO A 72 -4.81 -5.38 3.35
CA PRO A 72 -4.23 -4.24 2.65
C PRO A 72 -4.53 -2.93 3.39
N LEU A 73 -3.56 -2.02 3.43
CA LEU A 73 -3.72 -0.62 3.83
C LEU A 73 -2.99 0.25 2.80
N MET A 74 -3.65 0.46 1.66
CA MET A 74 -3.03 1.03 0.46
C MET A 74 -3.32 2.52 0.33
N ARG A 75 -2.27 3.35 0.22
CA ARG A 75 -2.47 4.78 -0.05
C ARG A 75 -2.83 5.01 -1.51
N ILE A 76 -3.87 5.79 -1.75
CA ILE A 76 -4.33 6.15 -3.10
C ILE A 76 -4.16 7.65 -3.36
N ASN A 77 -4.26 8.03 -4.63
CA ASN A 77 -4.40 9.44 -5.02
C ASN A 77 -5.86 9.88 -4.86
N ALA A 78 -6.09 11.19 -4.73
CA ALA A 78 -7.43 11.80 -4.73
C ALA A 78 -8.10 11.82 -6.12
N GLN A 79 -7.60 11.04 -7.07
CA GLN A 79 -8.13 10.93 -8.42
C GLN A 79 -9.04 9.71 -8.53
N GLY A 80 -10.19 9.89 -9.18
CA GLY A 80 -11.17 8.82 -9.39
C GLY A 80 -12.42 9.00 -8.55
N TYR A 81 -13.20 7.92 -8.44
CA TYR A 81 -14.53 7.93 -7.86
C TYR A 81 -14.69 6.80 -6.86
N TYR A 82 -15.56 7.00 -5.89
CA TYR A 82 -16.07 5.99 -4.99
C TYR A 82 -17.59 5.98 -5.03
N GLN A 83 -18.18 4.84 -4.66
CA GLN A 83 -19.62 4.68 -4.52
C GLN A 83 -19.89 4.17 -3.10
N PRO A 84 -20.59 4.93 -2.25
CA PRO A 84 -20.99 4.46 -0.92
C PRO A 84 -21.77 3.15 -1.01
N SER A 85 -21.54 2.22 -0.07
CA SER A 85 -22.30 0.96 -0.04
C SER A 85 -23.70 1.14 0.53
N GLN A 86 -23.94 2.18 1.33
CA GLN A 86 -25.27 2.50 1.84
C GLN A 86 -26.07 3.27 0.81
N VAL A 87 -27.27 2.78 0.52
CA VAL A 87 -28.27 3.44 -0.31
C VAL A 87 -28.98 4.48 0.56
N LEU A 88 -28.94 5.76 0.16
CA LEU A 88 -29.78 6.79 0.78
C LEU A 88 -31.07 6.91 -0.04
N GLY A 89 -32.16 6.29 0.42
CA GLY A 89 -33.47 6.29 -0.27
C GLY A 89 -33.60 5.23 -1.38
N ASP A 90 -34.55 5.42 -2.30
CA ASP A 90 -34.87 4.46 -3.38
C ASP A 90 -33.94 4.54 -4.61
N GLN A 91 -32.93 5.42 -4.59
CA GLN A 91 -32.01 5.62 -5.71
C GLN A 91 -30.68 4.89 -5.48
N PRO A 92 -30.13 4.20 -6.49
CA PRO A 92 -28.82 3.56 -6.34
C PRO A 92 -27.75 4.61 -6.01
N PRO A 93 -26.78 4.30 -5.13
CA PRO A 93 -25.78 5.26 -4.70
C PRO A 93 -24.99 5.79 -5.89
N SER A 94 -24.94 7.10 -6.05
CA SER A 94 -24.21 7.75 -7.14
C SER A 94 -22.70 7.65 -6.91
N LYS A 95 -21.94 7.72 -8.02
CA LYS A 95 -20.47 7.77 -7.95
C LYS A 95 -20.05 9.18 -7.58
N LEU A 96 -19.30 9.31 -6.50
CA LEU A 96 -18.79 10.58 -5.97
C LEU A 96 -17.26 10.67 -6.19
N PRO A 97 -16.71 11.86 -6.48
CA PRO A 97 -15.28 12.03 -6.66
C PRO A 97 -14.52 11.86 -5.34
N LEU A 98 -13.37 11.18 -5.37
CA LEU A 98 -12.50 11.02 -4.18
C LEU A 98 -11.98 12.35 -3.65
N SER A 99 -11.74 13.32 -4.53
CA SER A 99 -11.30 14.67 -4.16
C SER A 99 -12.33 15.46 -3.35
N GLY A 100 -13.60 15.06 -3.36
CA GLY A 100 -14.67 15.70 -2.59
C GLY A 100 -14.96 15.01 -1.25
N LEU A 101 -14.19 13.98 -0.88
CA LEU A 101 -14.48 13.20 0.33
C LEU A 101 -14.18 13.96 1.62
N ILE A 102 -13.04 14.65 1.65
CA ILE A 102 -12.64 15.58 2.70
C ILE A 102 -11.98 16.77 2.03
N THR A 103 -12.37 17.97 2.43
CA THR A 103 -12.00 19.24 1.79
C THR A 103 -11.26 20.19 2.73
N GLU A 104 -11.24 19.90 4.03
CA GLU A 104 -10.66 20.78 5.04
C GLU A 104 -9.76 20.03 6.01
N VAL A 105 -8.75 20.74 6.52
CA VAL A 105 -7.87 20.25 7.59
C VAL A 105 -8.69 20.02 8.87
N GLY A 106 -8.45 18.91 9.54
CA GLY A 106 -9.19 18.43 10.71
C GLY A 106 -10.27 17.39 10.38
N GLN A 107 -10.65 17.24 9.10
CA GLN A 107 -11.66 16.28 8.69
C GLN A 107 -11.12 14.84 8.66
N HIS A 108 -12.01 13.90 9.00
CA HIS A 108 -11.77 12.48 8.89
C HIS A 108 -13.04 11.77 8.43
N TRP A 109 -12.88 10.64 7.74
CA TRP A 109 -13.98 9.84 7.23
C TRP A 109 -13.59 8.36 7.16
N SER A 110 -14.56 7.47 7.39
CA SER A 110 -14.39 6.02 7.29
C SER A 110 -15.70 5.37 6.86
N GLY A 111 -15.68 4.51 5.84
CA GLY A 111 -16.89 3.84 5.38
C GLY A 111 -16.67 2.79 4.29
N ARG A 112 -17.67 1.90 4.14
CA ARG A 112 -17.67 0.87 3.08
C ARG A 112 -18.06 1.47 1.74
N VAL A 113 -17.26 1.21 0.73
CA VAL A 113 -17.41 1.77 -0.61
C VAL A 113 -16.99 0.78 -1.68
N ARG A 114 -17.43 1.05 -2.91
CA ARG A 114 -16.83 0.53 -4.13
C ARG A 114 -15.96 1.61 -4.76
N CYS A 115 -14.65 1.40 -4.80
CA CYS A 115 -13.69 2.35 -5.36
C CYS A 115 -13.34 2.05 -6.83
N PHE A 116 -12.98 3.12 -7.54
CA PHE A 116 -12.56 3.15 -8.95
C PHE A 116 -13.67 2.89 -9.98
N ARG A 117 -13.45 3.37 -11.21
CA ARG A 117 -14.40 3.20 -12.33
C ARG A 117 -14.20 1.89 -13.08
N SER A 118 -12.94 1.58 -13.38
CA SER A 118 -12.50 0.30 -13.95
C SER A 118 -11.75 -0.47 -12.87
N ASN A 119 -11.78 -1.80 -12.92
CA ASN A 119 -11.18 -2.65 -11.88
C ASN A 119 -11.68 -2.30 -10.48
N CYS A 120 -13.01 -2.22 -10.31
CA CYS A 120 -13.63 -1.83 -9.04
C CYS A 120 -13.21 -2.73 -7.89
N VAL A 121 -13.01 -2.13 -6.72
CA VAL A 121 -12.67 -2.83 -5.47
C VAL A 121 -13.70 -2.46 -4.40
N ASP A 122 -14.37 -3.47 -3.86
CA ASP A 122 -15.22 -3.33 -2.67
C ASP A 122 -14.33 -3.34 -1.44
N CYS A 123 -14.35 -2.24 -0.67
CA CYS A 123 -13.38 -1.99 0.39
C CYS A 123 -13.94 -1.02 1.44
N THR A 124 -13.18 -0.81 2.50
CA THR A 124 -13.32 0.34 3.38
C THR A 124 -12.35 1.42 2.91
N LEU A 125 -12.88 2.62 2.70
CA LEU A 125 -12.10 3.81 2.41
C LEU A 125 -11.93 4.62 3.69
N LEU A 126 -10.69 4.97 4.01
CA LEU A 126 -10.34 5.84 5.12
C LEU A 126 -9.79 7.14 4.57
N ALA A 127 -10.24 8.27 5.12
CA ALA A 127 -9.74 9.58 4.76
C ALA A 127 -9.41 10.39 6.02
N ARG A 128 -8.30 11.13 5.98
CA ARG A 128 -7.91 12.04 7.05
C ARG A 128 -7.04 13.17 6.54
N TRP A 129 -7.30 14.38 7.00
CA TRP A 129 -6.43 15.53 6.77
C TRP A 129 -6.09 16.18 8.11
N ASP A 130 -4.84 16.07 8.55
CA ASP A 130 -4.38 16.71 9.78
C ASP A 130 -3.53 17.95 9.48
N HIS A 131 -3.40 18.84 10.48
CA HIS A 131 -2.52 19.99 10.40
C HIS A 131 -1.06 19.58 10.13
N GLY A 132 -0.35 20.38 9.32
CA GLY A 132 1.03 20.12 8.93
C GLY A 132 1.20 19.21 7.69
N TYR A 133 0.12 18.63 7.17
CA TYR A 133 0.14 17.87 5.92
C TYR A 133 -0.43 18.69 4.76
N ALA A 134 0.31 18.71 3.64
CA ALA A 134 -0.10 19.43 2.42
C ALA A 134 -1.33 18.80 1.74
N ASP A 135 -1.45 17.47 1.79
CA ASP A 135 -2.52 16.71 1.14
C ASP A 135 -3.17 15.74 2.14
N PRO A 136 -4.47 15.42 1.97
CA PRO A 136 -5.14 14.37 2.73
C PRO A 136 -4.54 12.99 2.49
N TRP A 137 -4.67 12.12 3.49
CA TRP A 137 -4.45 10.69 3.36
C TRP A 137 -5.74 10.01 2.97
N LEU A 138 -5.70 9.27 1.87
CA LEU A 138 -6.76 8.38 1.42
C LEU A 138 -6.20 6.95 1.38
N MET A 139 -6.86 6.03 2.07
CA MET A 139 -6.42 4.64 2.20
C MET A 139 -7.54 3.66 1.87
N LEU A 140 -7.18 2.54 1.22
CA LEU A 140 -8.09 1.41 1.00
C LEU A 140 -7.68 0.23 1.87
N THR A 141 -8.67 -0.42 2.49
CA THR A 141 -8.49 -1.63 3.29
C THR A 141 -9.68 -2.57 3.18
N ASP A 142 -9.51 -3.85 3.48
CA ASP A 142 -10.58 -4.85 3.55
C ASP A 142 -11.29 -4.86 4.92
N LEU A 143 -10.59 -4.43 5.97
CA LEU A 143 -11.06 -4.33 7.34
C LEU A 143 -12.32 -3.47 7.47
N SER A 144 -13.16 -3.76 8.47
CA SER A 144 -14.36 -2.94 8.73
C SER A 144 -13.99 -1.50 9.14
N PRO A 145 -14.88 -0.51 8.90
CA PRO A 145 -14.67 0.88 9.34
C PRO A 145 -14.34 1.04 10.81
N GLN A 146 -14.82 0.13 11.67
CA GLN A 146 -14.61 0.12 13.12
C GLN A 146 -13.26 -0.45 13.52
N GLN A 147 -12.75 -1.44 12.77
CA GLN A 147 -11.45 -2.06 13.03
C GLN A 147 -10.29 -1.27 12.42
N ALA A 148 -10.50 -0.70 11.23
CA ALA A 148 -9.45 -0.06 10.46
C ALA A 148 -8.98 1.25 11.10
N GLN A 149 -7.67 1.37 11.33
CA GLN A 149 -7.06 2.59 11.85
C GLN A 149 -6.09 3.20 10.83
N ILE A 150 -6.41 4.41 10.36
CA ILE A 150 -5.60 5.09 9.33
C ILE A 150 -4.18 5.39 9.81
N TYR A 151 -3.99 5.58 11.12
CA TYR A 151 -2.69 5.89 11.71
C TYR A 151 -1.67 4.77 11.60
N TRP A 152 -2.09 3.51 11.38
CA TRP A 152 -1.14 2.43 11.10
C TRP A 152 -0.27 2.73 9.89
N TYR A 153 -0.76 3.55 8.96
CA TYR A 153 0.00 4.00 7.81
C TYR A 153 1.24 4.85 8.18
N SER A 154 1.26 5.49 9.36
CA SER A 154 2.43 6.26 9.81
C SER A 154 3.70 5.42 9.88
N MET A 155 3.58 4.14 10.26
CA MET A 155 4.68 3.18 10.32
C MET A 155 5.30 2.88 8.95
N ARG A 156 4.58 3.13 7.84
CA ARG A 156 5.13 2.94 6.48
C ARG A 156 6.38 3.80 6.26
N SER A 157 6.46 4.98 6.89
CA SER A 157 7.64 5.85 6.79
C SER A 157 8.95 5.16 7.22
N TRP A 158 8.91 4.16 8.09
CA TRP A 158 10.10 3.48 8.60
C TRP A 158 10.88 2.71 7.52
N ILE A 159 10.24 2.37 6.39
CA ILE A 159 10.94 1.79 5.23
C ILE A 159 11.90 2.80 4.57
N GLU A 160 11.70 4.10 4.78
CA GLU A 160 12.57 5.14 4.21
C GLU A 160 13.92 5.19 4.93
N CYS A 161 13.97 4.83 6.21
CA CYS A 161 15.22 4.62 6.95
C CYS A 161 16.07 3.53 6.29
N LEU A 162 15.45 2.38 5.97
CA LEU A 162 16.12 1.31 5.24
C LEU A 162 16.70 1.80 3.90
N PHE A 163 15.91 2.53 3.11
CA PHE A 163 16.39 3.05 1.83
C PHE A 163 17.52 4.07 1.97
N LYS A 164 17.50 4.86 3.05
CA LYS A 164 18.58 5.78 3.37
C LYS A 164 19.86 5.01 3.68
N ASP A 165 19.79 4.01 4.54
CA ASP A 165 20.94 3.21 5.00
C ASP A 165 21.58 2.41 3.86
N ILE A 166 20.75 1.77 3.02
CA ILE A 166 21.21 1.04 1.84
C ILE A 166 21.92 1.96 0.85
N LYS A 167 21.45 3.21 0.70
CA LYS A 167 22.04 4.17 -0.25
C LYS A 167 23.19 4.95 0.38
N ARG A 168 22.90 6.13 0.93
CA ARG A 168 23.91 7.12 1.37
C ARG A 168 24.26 6.99 2.85
N GLY A 169 23.46 6.28 3.63
CA GLY A 169 23.57 6.18 5.08
C GLY A 169 24.55 5.13 5.58
N GLY A 170 25.00 4.20 4.75
CA GLY A 170 26.01 3.23 5.14
C GLY A 170 26.51 2.35 4.00
N PHE A 171 25.62 1.55 3.40
CA PHE A 171 26.04 0.46 2.52
C PHE A 171 26.49 0.90 1.12
N GLY A 172 26.21 2.14 0.71
CA GLY A 172 26.73 2.67 -0.54
C GLY A 172 26.24 1.91 -1.78
N TRP A 173 25.08 1.24 -1.71
CA TRP A 173 24.61 0.31 -2.74
C TRP A 173 24.64 0.88 -4.17
N HIS A 174 24.26 2.14 -4.30
CA HIS A 174 24.29 2.91 -5.55
C HIS A 174 25.68 3.10 -6.18
N HIS A 175 26.77 2.74 -5.48
CA HIS A 175 28.15 2.76 -5.97
C HIS A 175 28.67 1.42 -6.47
N THR A 176 27.93 0.31 -6.27
CA THR A 176 28.42 -1.04 -6.63
C THR A 176 28.68 -1.24 -8.12
N LYS A 177 28.12 -0.38 -8.99
CA LYS A 177 28.18 -0.45 -10.47
C LYS A 177 27.77 -1.83 -11.04
N MET A 178 27.09 -2.68 -10.26
CA MET A 178 26.64 -3.99 -10.73
C MET A 178 25.55 -3.81 -11.78
N THR A 179 25.74 -4.45 -12.94
CA THR A 179 24.81 -4.38 -14.08
C THR A 179 23.95 -5.62 -14.22
N ASP A 180 24.37 -6.77 -13.69
CA ASP A 180 23.57 -8.01 -13.67
C ASP A 180 22.56 -7.97 -12.50
N PRO A 181 21.24 -7.90 -12.79
CA PRO A 181 20.20 -7.86 -11.76
C PRO A 181 20.21 -9.08 -10.85
N LYS A 182 20.54 -10.28 -11.35
CA LYS A 182 20.56 -11.51 -10.53
C LYS A 182 21.71 -11.50 -9.55
N ARG A 183 22.88 -10.99 -9.97
CA ARG A 183 24.03 -10.82 -9.09
C ARG A 183 23.75 -9.76 -8.03
N ALA A 184 23.16 -8.64 -8.45
CA ALA A 184 22.75 -7.58 -7.56
C ALA A 184 21.73 -8.08 -6.51
N GLU A 185 20.74 -8.87 -6.93
CA GLU A 185 19.70 -9.41 -6.04
C GLU A 185 20.27 -10.29 -4.92
N ARG A 186 21.37 -11.01 -5.16
CA ARG A 186 22.03 -11.85 -4.12
C ARG A 186 22.85 -11.05 -3.10
N GLN A 187 23.23 -9.82 -3.42
CA GLN A 187 24.18 -9.01 -2.65
C GLN A 187 23.51 -7.80 -1.99
N TRP A 188 22.19 -7.68 -2.15
CA TRP A 188 21.38 -6.59 -1.64
C TRP A 188 20.98 -6.80 -0.18
#